data_AF-A0AAV2JTX6-F1
#
_entry.id   AF-A0AAV2JTX6-F1
#
_cell.length_a   1.000
_cell.length_b   1.000
_cell.length_c   1.000
_cell.angle_alpha   90.00
_cell.angle_beta   90.00
_cell.angle_gamma   90.00
#
_symmetry.space_group_name_H-M   'P 1'
#
loop_
_entity.id
_entity.type
_entity.pdbx_description
1 polymer ?
#
loop_
_entity_poly.entity_id
_entity_poly.type
_entity_poly.pdbx_seq_one_letter_code
_entity_poly.pdbx_strand_id
1 'polypeptide(L)' 'MKPDATAPEAQSQPLKQTESKTRPPVKREKWKEEEVCAVEKHLMSFITTCRVPGKKDCDKCLQNEKEALKTRDCSEV' A
#
# COMPACT_ATOMS: atom_id res chain seq x y z
N MET A 1 17.06 12.97 -65.37
CA MET A 1 18.35 12.59 -64.74
C MET A 1 18.19 12.61 -63.21
N LYS A 2 19.24 12.27 -62.45
CA LYS A 2 19.43 12.62 -61.01
C LYS A 2 19.49 14.17 -60.83
N PRO A 3 19.56 14.77 -59.63
CA PRO A 3 19.68 14.21 -58.26
C PRO A 3 18.54 14.75 -57.32
N ASP A 4 18.59 14.91 -55.99
CA ASP A 4 19.62 14.74 -54.94
C ASP A 4 19.02 14.44 -53.53
N ALA A 5 19.84 14.54 -52.47
CA ALA A 5 19.58 14.30 -51.05
C ALA A 5 18.70 15.31 -50.27
N THR A 6 18.20 14.87 -49.11
CA THR A 6 18.50 15.55 -47.84
C THR A 6 18.63 14.55 -46.68
N ALA A 7 19.26 14.97 -45.58
CA ALA A 7 19.64 14.14 -44.44
C ALA A 7 18.59 14.21 -43.29
N PRO A 8 18.68 13.39 -42.22
CA PRO A 8 17.53 13.15 -41.34
C PRO A 8 17.26 14.28 -40.35
N GLU A 9 15.98 14.63 -40.19
CA GLU A 9 15.51 15.41 -39.05
C GLU A 9 15.51 14.53 -37.79
N ALA A 10 16.30 14.92 -36.79
CA ALA A 10 16.37 14.22 -35.51
C ALA A 10 15.12 14.51 -34.66
N GLN A 11 14.03 13.79 -34.94
CA GLN A 11 12.78 13.91 -34.20
C GLN A 11 12.92 13.32 -32.80
N SER A 12 13.40 14.18 -31.88
CA SER A 12 13.50 13.94 -30.43
C SER A 12 12.12 13.65 -29.83
N GLN A 13 11.71 12.38 -29.87
CA GLN A 13 10.46 11.93 -29.27
C GLN A 13 10.47 12.21 -27.76
N PRO A 14 9.50 12.97 -27.22
CA PRO A 14 9.34 13.10 -25.78
C PRO A 14 9.14 11.71 -25.17
N LEU A 15 9.95 11.38 -24.15
CA LEU A 15 9.83 10.12 -23.43
C LEU A 15 8.40 9.99 -22.91
N LYS A 16 7.66 8.99 -23.42
CA LYS A 16 6.34 8.63 -22.88
C LYS A 16 6.50 8.33 -21.41
N GLN A 17 6.05 9.24 -20.54
CA GLN A 17 5.92 8.98 -19.12
C GLN A 17 4.95 7.82 -18.97
N THR A 18 5.48 6.63 -18.67
CA THR A 18 4.67 5.49 -18.28
C THR A 18 3.87 5.87 -17.06
N GLU A 19 2.55 5.84 -17.16
CA GLU A 19 1.65 6.23 -16.09
C GLU A 19 1.79 5.26 -14.90
N SER A 20 2.71 5.58 -14.00
CA SER A 20 2.84 4.94 -12.71
C SER A 20 1.49 5.06 -12.00
N LYS A 21 0.79 3.92 -11.84
CA LYS A 21 -0.46 3.84 -11.09
C LYS A 21 -0.20 4.07 -9.60
N THR A 22 0.03 5.33 -9.24
CA THR A 22 0.08 5.82 -7.87
C THR A 22 -1.24 5.44 -7.22
N ARG A 23 -1.19 4.44 -6.33
CA ARG A 23 -2.35 4.04 -5.54
C ARG A 23 -2.88 5.28 -4.81
N PRO A 24 -4.20 5.53 -4.82
CA PRO A 24 -4.75 6.73 -4.20
C PRO A 24 -4.28 6.78 -2.74
N PRO A 25 -3.85 7.96 -2.24
CA PRO A 25 -3.23 8.05 -0.92
C PRO A 25 -4.21 7.52 0.13
N VAL A 26 -3.85 6.39 0.74
CA VAL A 26 -4.66 5.73 1.77
C VAL A 26 -4.84 6.73 2.92
N LYS A 27 -6.04 7.31 3.00
CA LYS A 27 -6.40 8.25 4.05
C LYS A 27 -6.19 7.51 5.37
N ARG A 28 -5.25 7.99 6.19
CA ARG A 28 -5.01 7.41 7.51
C ARG A 28 -6.15 7.82 8.44
N GLU A 29 -7.27 7.10 8.29
CA GLU A 29 -8.42 7.20 9.20
C GLU A 29 -7.94 6.96 10.62
N LYS A 30 -8.45 7.77 11.56
CA LYS A 30 -8.20 7.59 12.99
C LYS A 30 -8.72 6.21 13.40
N TRP A 31 -8.02 5.53 14.30
CA TRP A 31 -8.48 4.24 14.81
C TRP A 31 -9.81 4.43 15.56
N LYS A 32 -10.82 3.65 15.20
CA LYS A 32 -12.11 3.59 15.91
C LYS A 32 -11.92 2.84 17.23
N GLU A 33 -12.76 3.10 18.22
CA GLU A 33 -12.71 2.42 19.52
C GLU A 33 -12.87 0.89 19.38
N GLU A 34 -13.66 0.43 18.40
CA GLU A 34 -13.76 -0.98 18.01
C GLU A 34 -12.42 -1.54 17.49
N GLU A 35 -11.72 -0.81 16.62
CA GLU A 35 -10.42 -1.20 16.05
C GLU A 35 -9.32 -1.22 17.13
N VAL A 36 -9.36 -0.30 18.08
CA VAL A 36 -8.45 -0.25 19.25
C VAL A 36 -8.73 -1.42 20.19
N CYS A 37 -9.99 -1.61 20.60
CA CYS A 37 -10.40 -2.70 21.50
C CYS A 37 -10.04 -4.08 20.91
N ALA A 38 -10.27 -4.28 19.61
CA ALA A 38 -9.84 -5.47 18.88
C ALA A 38 -8.33 -5.74 18.97
N VAL A 39 -7.52 -4.69 18.76
CA VAL A 39 -6.05 -4.78 18.82
C VAL A 39 -5.54 -4.92 20.25
N GLU A 40 -6.13 -4.28 21.25
CA GLU A 40 -5.75 -4.50 22.65
C GLU A 40 -6.09 -5.94 23.09
N LYS A 41 -7.32 -6.39 22.82
CA LYS A 41 -7.79 -7.75 23.15
C LYS A 41 -6.93 -8.88 22.57
N HIS A 42 -6.30 -8.68 21.40
CA HIS A 42 -5.40 -9.66 20.78
C HIS A 42 -3.91 -9.38 20.93
N LEU A 43 -3.50 -8.11 20.98
CA LEU A 43 -2.10 -7.68 20.86
C LEU A 43 -1.60 -6.87 22.07
N MET A 44 -2.40 -6.61 23.11
CA MET A 44 -1.91 -5.99 24.36
C MET A 44 -0.74 -6.78 24.98
N SER A 45 -0.74 -8.11 24.90
CA SER A 45 0.40 -8.94 25.34
C SER A 45 1.68 -8.70 24.54
N PHE A 46 1.57 -8.29 23.27
CA PHE A 46 2.70 -7.90 22.42
C PHE A 46 3.15 -6.47 22.72
N ILE A 47 2.20 -5.54 22.92
CA ILE A 47 2.47 -4.14 23.31
C ILE A 47 3.19 -4.08 24.67
N THR A 48 2.65 -4.76 25.69
CA THR A 48 3.23 -4.81 27.04
C THR A 48 4.57 -5.55 27.13
N THR A 49 4.89 -6.43 26.18
CA THR A 49 6.23 -7.04 26.07
C THR A 49 7.15 -6.31 25.09
N CYS A 50 6.73 -5.13 24.59
CA CYS A 50 7.43 -4.33 23.57
C CYS A 50 7.85 -5.14 22.32
N ARG A 51 7.07 -6.18 21.97
CA ARG A 51 7.39 -7.14 20.92
C ARG A 51 6.48 -6.93 19.72
N VAL A 52 7.05 -6.84 18.52
CA VAL A 52 6.26 -6.81 17.29
C VAL A 52 5.58 -8.18 17.06
N PRO A 53 4.25 -8.25 16.85
CA PRO A 53 3.56 -9.50 16.53
C PRO A 53 3.96 -10.04 15.16
N GLY A 54 3.98 -11.37 15.01
CA GLY A 54 4.29 -12.00 13.73
C GLY A 54 3.14 -11.85 12.73
N LYS A 55 3.41 -12.07 11.43
CA LYS A 55 2.37 -12.05 10.39
C LYS A 55 1.18 -12.98 10.73
N LYS A 56 1.44 -14.13 11.36
CA LYS A 56 0.41 -15.09 11.80
C LYS A 56 -0.46 -14.56 12.95
N ASP A 57 0.09 -13.73 13.83
CA ASP A 57 -0.61 -13.18 14.99
C ASP A 57 -1.47 -11.97 14.58
N CYS A 58 -0.96 -11.17 13.64
CA CYS A 58 -1.74 -10.12 12.98
C CYS A 58 -2.88 -10.71 12.12
N ASP A 59 -2.62 -11.76 11.34
CA ASP A 59 -3.64 -12.47 10.55
C ASP A 59 -4.76 -13.04 11.46
N LYS A 60 -4.40 -13.65 12.60
CA LYS A 60 -5.36 -14.07 13.63
C LYS A 60 -6.20 -12.90 14.19
N CYS A 61 -5.58 -11.77 14.49
CA CYS A 61 -6.29 -10.57 14.97
C CYS A 61 -7.32 -10.09 13.92
N LEU A 62 -6.94 -10.05 12.64
CA LEU A 62 -7.83 -9.73 11.52
C LEU A 62 -8.93 -10.78 11.26
N GLN A 63 -8.67 -12.07 11.55
CA GLN A 63 -9.67 -13.13 11.41
C GLN A 63 -10.69 -13.11 12.56
N ASN A 64 -10.25 -12.87 13.80
CA ASN A 64 -11.09 -12.97 14.98
C ASN A 64 -11.91 -11.68 15.23
N GLU A 65 -11.35 -10.51 14.90
CA GLU A 65 -12.00 -9.20 15.03
C GLU A 65 -12.34 -8.62 13.63
N LYS A 66 -12.75 -9.49 12.71
CA LYS A 66 -12.96 -9.21 11.27
C LYS A 66 -14.05 -8.18 10.97
N GLU A 67 -14.90 -7.86 11.94
CA GLU A 67 -15.91 -6.82 11.82
C GLU A 67 -15.35 -5.44 12.16
N ALA A 68 -14.60 -5.33 13.27
CA ALA A 68 -13.93 -4.10 13.69
C ALA A 68 -12.82 -3.70 12.71
N LEU A 69 -11.91 -4.62 12.38
CA LEU A 69 -10.73 -4.35 11.54
C LEU A 69 -11.01 -4.47 10.03
N LYS A 70 -12.28 -4.53 9.62
CA LYS A 70 -12.70 -4.70 8.22
C LYS A 70 -12.24 -3.59 7.28
N THR A 71 -11.94 -2.41 7.82
CA THR A 71 -11.35 -1.25 7.13
C THR A 71 -9.82 -1.18 7.20
N ARG A 72 -9.16 -2.12 7.87
CA ARG A 72 -7.70 -2.15 8.11
C ARG A 72 -7.09 -3.41 7.52
N ASP A 73 -7.03 -3.47 6.20
CA ASP A 73 -6.23 -4.50 5.54
C ASP A 73 -4.74 -4.29 5.91
N CYS A 74 -4.13 -5.27 6.59
CA CYS A 74 -2.69 -5.28 6.86
C CYS A 74 -1.90 -5.89 5.67
N SER A 75 -2.59 -6.16 4.56
CA SER A 75 -1.94 -6.46 3.29
C SER A 75 -1.21 -5.24 2.73
N GLU A 76 -0.07 -5.49 2.10
CA GLU A 76 0.71 -4.52 1.30
C GLU A 76 1.57 -3.51 2.06
N VAL A 77 2.59 -4.05 2.74
CA VAL A 77 3.97 -3.54 2.69
C VAL A 77 4.89 -4.58 2.05
#